data_AF-A0A529NDI1-F1
#
_entry.id   AF-A0A529NDI1-F1
#
_cell.length_a   1.000
_cell.length_b   1.000
_cell.length_c   1.000
_cell.angle_alpha   90.00
_cell.angle_beta   90.00
_cell.angle_gamma   90.00
#
_symmetry.space_group_name_H-M   'P 1'
#
loop_
_entity.id
_entity.type
_entity.pdbx_description
1 polymer ?
#
loop_
_entity_poly.entity_id
_entity_poly.type
_entity_poly.pdbx_seq_one_letter_code
_entity_poly.pdbx_strand_id
1 'polypeptide(L)'
;GALVAEAHQRVGAEGVITTDFSVTTETTLDVVEGMSFERGYLSHHMVTDQEKMEAVLERPYILMTDLKIKEPAALENARRIADEAGRPLLIVSEEMSPEVVVTLLGKQGPGKYLVV
;
A
#
# COMPACT_ATOMS: atom_id res chain seq x y z
N GLY A 1 29.64 1.25 -1.06
CA GLY A 1 30.10 -0.11 -1.39
C GLY A 1 29.76 -1.09 -0.29
N ALA A 2 30.33 -0.92 0.91
CA ALA A 2 30.17 -1.87 2.03
C ALA A 2 28.71 -2.04 2.50
N LEU A 3 27.95 -0.96 2.67
CA LEU A 3 26.55 -1.01 3.13
C LEU A 3 25.61 -1.79 2.20
N VAL A 4 25.81 -1.71 0.88
CA VAL A 4 25.01 -2.46 -0.09
C VAL A 4 25.34 -3.95 -0.03
N ALA A 5 26.62 -4.29 0.15
CA ALA A 5 27.05 -5.69 0.34
C ALA A 5 26.52 -6.27 1.66
N GLU A 6 26.52 -5.47 2.73
CA GLU A 6 25.96 -5.86 4.03
C GLU A 6 24.44 -6.04 3.95
N ALA A 7 23.73 -5.11 3.29
CA ALA A 7 22.31 -5.24 3.02
C ALA A 7 22.02 -6.56 2.28
N HIS A 8 22.68 -6.79 1.14
CA HIS A 8 22.51 -8.01 0.35
C HIS A 8 22.77 -9.29 1.17
N GLN A 9 23.77 -9.30 2.06
CA GLN A 9 24.01 -10.46 2.93
C GLN A 9 22.89 -10.69 3.95
N ARG A 10 22.28 -9.62 4.48
CA ARG A 10 21.21 -9.73 5.49
C ARG A 10 19.85 -10.09 4.90
N VAL A 11 19.47 -9.50 3.75
CA VAL A 11 18.17 -9.77 3.10
C VAL A 11 18.20 -11.01 2.18
N GLY A 12 19.39 -11.46 1.74
CA GLY A 12 19.52 -12.58 0.82
C GLY A 12 19.25 -12.20 -0.64
N ALA A 13 19.22 -13.19 -1.54
CA ALA A 13 19.08 -12.95 -2.98
C ALA A 13 17.67 -12.50 -3.42
N GLU A 14 16.65 -12.80 -2.63
CA GLU A 14 15.23 -12.52 -2.95
C GLU A 14 14.64 -11.37 -2.12
N GLY A 15 15.43 -10.78 -1.21
CA GLY A 15 14.92 -9.71 -0.36
C GLY A 15 14.96 -8.34 -1.02
N VAL A 16 14.00 -7.50 -0.66
CA VAL A 16 13.83 -6.17 -1.26
C VAL A 16 14.65 -5.14 -0.49
N ILE A 17 15.42 -4.33 -1.22
CA ILE A 17 16.18 -3.20 -0.67
C ILE A 17 15.51 -1.91 -1.12
N THR A 18 14.97 -1.16 -0.16
CA THR A 18 14.43 0.19 -0.37
C THR A 18 15.38 1.23 0.23
N THR A 19 15.32 2.46 -0.29
CA THR A 19 16.14 3.58 0.19
C THR A 19 15.28 4.77 0.54
N ASP A 20 15.40 5.27 1.76
CA ASP A 20 14.76 6.49 2.22
C ASP A 20 15.79 7.60 2.45
N PHE A 21 15.39 8.85 2.16
CA PHE A 21 16.25 10.01 2.37
C PHE A 21 16.12 10.51 3.81
N SER A 22 17.17 10.37 4.60
CA SER A 22 17.26 10.95 5.95
C SER A 22 18.00 12.30 5.92
N VAL A 23 17.58 13.22 6.79
CA VAL A 23 18.28 14.50 7.05
C VAL A 23 19.54 14.34 7.90
N THR A 24 19.79 13.15 8.44
CA THR A 24 20.98 12.84 9.24
C THR A 24 22.21 12.60 8.37
N THR A 25 23.40 12.94 8.88
CA THR A 25 24.67 12.71 8.17
C THR A 25 25.05 11.23 8.12
N GLU A 26 24.52 10.42 9.03
CA GLU A 26 24.79 8.98 9.10
C GLU A 26 23.84 8.19 8.19
N THR A 27 24.39 7.19 7.49
CA THR A 27 23.63 6.22 6.71
C THR A 27 23.37 4.99 7.57
N THR A 28 22.09 4.71 7.86
CA THR A 28 21.66 3.54 8.65
C THR A 28 21.15 2.43 7.74
N LEU A 29 21.28 1.19 8.20
CA LEU A 29 20.73 0.00 7.54
C LEU A 29 19.79 -0.70 8.53
N ASP A 30 18.50 -0.67 8.24
CA ASP A 30 17.47 -1.35 9.02
C ASP A 30 16.86 -2.48 8.19
N VAL A 31 16.73 -3.66 8.80
CA VAL A 31 16.07 -4.82 8.20
C VAL A 31 14.72 -4.98 8.88
N VAL A 32 13.64 -4.85 8.11
CA VAL A 32 12.27 -4.96 8.60
C VAL A 32 11.67 -6.25 8.04
N GLU A 33 10.99 -7.02 8.89
CA GLU A 33 10.17 -8.13 8.43
C GLU A 33 8.94 -7.60 7.69
N GLY A 34 8.86 -7.91 6.40
CA GLY A 34 7.79 -7.45 5.52
C GLY A 34 7.68 -8.33 4.28
N MET A 35 6.78 -7.95 3.38
CA MET A 35 6.66 -8.58 2.08
C MET A 35 6.50 -7.52 1.00
N SER A 36 7.00 -7.83 -0.20
CA SER A 36 6.70 -7.10 -1.42
C SER A 36 6.07 -8.07 -2.42
N PHE A 37 5.19 -7.56 -3.25
CA PHE A 37 4.55 -8.34 -4.30
C PHE A 37 4.41 -7.47 -5.56
N GLU A 38 4.39 -8.11 -6.73
CA GLU A 38 4.35 -7.43 -8.03
C GLU A 38 2.93 -7.00 -8.42
N ARG A 39 2.29 -6.16 -7.59
CA ARG A 39 1.01 -5.53 -7.93
C ARG A 39 1.03 -4.05 -7.58
N GLY A 40 0.63 -3.23 -8.55
CA GLY A 40 0.48 -1.79 -8.38
C GLY A 40 -0.92 -1.40 -7.95
N TYR A 41 -1.10 -0.11 -7.62
CA TYR A 41 -2.41 0.46 -7.37
C TYR A 41 -3.27 0.47 -8.64
N LEU A 42 -4.57 0.23 -8.50
CA LEU A 42 -5.49 0.13 -9.63
C LEU A 42 -5.78 1.47 -10.32
N SER A 43 -5.63 2.60 -9.61
CA SER A 43 -5.92 3.94 -10.14
C SER A 43 -4.94 5.00 -9.64
N HIS A 44 -4.51 5.90 -10.53
CA HIS A 44 -3.64 7.04 -10.19
C HIS A 44 -4.23 7.99 -9.14
N HIS A 45 -5.56 8.00 -8.97
CA HIS A 45 -6.20 8.79 -7.92
C HIS A 45 -5.91 8.27 -6.50
N MET A 46 -5.29 7.11 -6.35
CA MET A 46 -4.85 6.54 -5.07
C MET A 46 -3.46 7.02 -4.65
N VAL A 47 -2.75 7.73 -5.53
CA VAL A 47 -1.41 8.27 -5.25
C VAL A 47 -1.50 9.33 -4.16
N THR A 48 -0.70 9.17 -3.12
CA THR A 48 -0.58 10.13 -2.02
C THR A 48 0.67 10.99 -2.16
N ASP A 49 1.74 10.42 -2.70
CA ASP A 49 2.97 11.14 -3.05
C ASP A 49 3.02 11.33 -4.57
N GLN A 50 2.67 12.53 -5.02
CA GLN A 50 2.62 12.87 -6.45
C GLN A 50 4.00 13.02 -7.09
N GLU A 51 5.05 13.28 -6.29
CA GLU A 51 6.40 13.43 -6.82
C GLU A 51 6.99 12.06 -7.15
N LYS A 52 6.80 11.09 -6.25
CA LYS A 52 7.28 9.71 -6.41
C LYS A 52 6.30 8.81 -7.15
N MET A 53 5.06 9.26 -7.35
CA MET A 53 3.94 8.46 -7.88
C MET A 53 3.64 7.22 -7.02
N GLU A 54 3.69 7.38 -5.69
CA GLU A 54 3.53 6.33 -4.69
C GLU A 54 2.24 6.50 -3.87
N ALA A 55 1.67 5.37 -3.43
CA ALA A 55 0.57 5.33 -2.49
C ALA A 55 1.08 4.84 -1.13
N VAL A 56 1.28 5.79 -0.21
CA VAL A 56 1.83 5.56 1.13
C VAL A 56 0.69 5.61 2.14
N LEU A 57 0.46 4.51 2.84
CA LEU A 57 -0.57 4.39 3.85
C LEU A 57 0.04 4.21 5.25
N GLU A 58 -0.35 5.05 6.19
CA GLU A 58 0.07 4.91 7.59
C GLU A 58 -0.88 4.02 8.38
N ARG A 59 -0.34 2.95 8.99
CA ARG A 59 -1.07 2.00 9.84
C ARG A 59 -2.43 1.59 9.23
N PRO A 60 -2.49 1.11 7.98
CA PRO A 60 -3.76 0.77 7.35
C PRO A 60 -4.40 -0.46 7.99
N TYR A 61 -5.72 -0.59 7.83
CA TYR A 61 -6.35 -1.91 7.87
C TYR A 61 -6.10 -2.62 6.54
N ILE A 62 -5.98 -3.94 6.59
CA ILE A 62 -5.74 -4.76 5.40
C ILE A 62 -6.91 -5.72 5.25
N LEU A 63 -7.66 -5.58 4.17
CA LEU A 63 -8.68 -6.53 3.72
C LEU A 63 -8.06 -7.37 2.61
N MET A 64 -7.95 -8.68 2.83
CA MET A 64 -7.46 -9.63 1.83
C MET A 64 -8.55 -10.62 1.49
N THR A 65 -8.80 -10.83 0.20
CA THR A 65 -9.76 -11.80 -0.30
C THR A 65 -9.29 -12.36 -1.63
N ASP A 66 -9.59 -13.63 -1.89
CA ASP A 66 -9.39 -14.29 -3.19
C ASP A 66 -10.61 -14.13 -4.10
N LEU A 67 -11.65 -13.42 -3.64
CA LEU A 67 -12.88 -13.19 -4.40
C LEU A 67 -12.81 -11.93 -5.26
N LYS A 68 -13.55 -11.97 -6.38
CA LYS A 68 -13.81 -10.79 -7.20
C LYS A 68 -14.82 -9.85 -6.54
N ILE A 69 -14.50 -8.57 -6.46
CA ILE A 69 -15.36 -7.53 -5.90
C ILE A 69 -16.07 -6.79 -7.04
N LYS A 70 -17.32 -7.17 -7.28
CA LYS A 70 -18.13 -6.61 -8.37
C LYS A 70 -19.05 -5.48 -7.93
N GLU A 71 -19.48 -5.51 -6.68
CA GLU A 71 -20.50 -4.59 -6.14
C GLU A 71 -19.95 -3.79 -4.96
N PRO A 72 -20.24 -2.47 -4.86
CA PRO A 72 -19.78 -1.65 -3.75
C PRO A 72 -20.26 -2.12 -2.37
N ALA A 73 -21.45 -2.74 -2.32
CA ALA A 73 -22.07 -3.27 -1.10
C ALA A 73 -21.16 -4.26 -0.35
N ALA A 74 -20.35 -5.04 -1.08
CA ALA A 74 -19.43 -6.02 -0.50
C ALA A 74 -18.36 -5.38 0.40
N LEU A 75 -18.05 -4.10 0.21
CA LEU A 75 -17.02 -3.36 0.96
C LEU A 75 -17.58 -2.47 2.07
N GLU A 76 -18.91 -2.33 2.20
CA GLU A 76 -19.49 -1.36 3.13
C GLU A 76 -19.05 -1.59 4.59
N ASN A 77 -19.03 -2.84 5.03
CA ASN A 77 -18.64 -3.19 6.39
C ASN A 77 -17.15 -2.89 6.67
N ALA A 78 -16.26 -3.32 5.77
CA ALA A 78 -14.83 -3.07 5.91
C ALA A 78 -14.52 -1.57 5.89
N ARG A 79 -15.21 -0.83 5.01
CA ARG A 79 -15.10 0.63 4.91
C ARG A 79 -15.56 1.31 6.19
N ARG A 80 -16.72 0.91 6.73
CA ARG A 80 -17.25 1.47 7.98
C ARG A 80 -16.26 1.31 9.13
N ILE A 81 -15.65 0.12 9.28
CA ILE A 81 -14.65 -0.15 10.32
C ILE A 81 -13.42 0.76 10.17
N ALA A 82 -12.91 0.90 8.94
CA ALA A 82 -11.77 1.76 8.66
C ALA A 82 -12.08 3.24 8.91
N ASP A 83 -13.26 3.70 8.46
CA ASP A 83 -13.73 5.08 8.62
C ASP A 83 -13.96 5.43 10.10
N GLU A 84 -14.60 4.55 10.87
CA GLU A 84 -14.85 4.74 12.31
C GLU A 84 -13.55 4.83 13.10
N ALA A 85 -12.53 4.07 12.69
CA ALA A 85 -11.21 4.11 13.29
C ALA A 85 -10.34 5.27 12.78
N GLY A 86 -10.78 6.01 11.77
CA GLY A 86 -9.99 7.06 11.13
C GLY A 86 -8.70 6.55 10.48
N ARG A 87 -8.65 5.27 10.07
CA ARG A 87 -7.47 4.62 9.50
C ARG A 87 -7.69 4.30 8.02
N PRO A 88 -6.64 4.37 7.17
CA PRO A 88 -6.75 3.96 5.78
C PRO A 88 -7.06 2.48 5.65
N LEU A 89 -7.59 2.07 4.50
CA LEU A 89 -7.89 0.67 4.17
C LEU A 89 -7.18 0.26 2.88
N LEU A 90 -6.30 -0.74 3.00
CA LEU A 90 -5.70 -1.49 1.90
C LEU A 90 -6.59 -2.68 1.56
N ILE A 91 -6.96 -2.81 0.29
CA ILE A 91 -7.78 -3.91 -0.23
C ILE A 91 -6.95 -4.69 -1.23
N VAL A 92 -6.75 -5.98 -0.95
CA VAL A 92 -6.10 -6.93 -1.85
C VAL A 92 -7.15 -7.94 -2.32
N SER A 93 -7.43 -7.96 -3.62
CA SER A 93 -8.48 -8.83 -4.20
C SER A 93 -8.06 -9.46 -5.52
N GLU A 94 -8.75 -10.52 -5.98
CA GLU A 94 -8.47 -11.11 -7.29
C GLU A 94 -8.72 -10.09 -8.41
N GLU A 95 -9.87 -9.42 -8.37
CA GLU A 95 -10.32 -8.45 -9.37
C GLU A 95 -11.33 -7.50 -8.73
N MET A 96 -11.28 -6.22 -9.10
CA MET A 96 -12.27 -5.21 -8.69
C MET A 96 -12.91 -4.55 -9.90
N SER A 97 -14.25 -4.46 -9.92
CA SER A 97 -14.97 -3.81 -11.00
C SER A 97 -14.81 -2.28 -10.96
N PRO A 98 -14.74 -1.59 -12.13
CA PRO A 98 -14.52 -0.14 -12.19
C PRO A 98 -15.54 0.69 -11.40
N GLU A 99 -16.79 0.26 -11.34
CA GLU A 99 -17.86 0.92 -10.56
C GLU A 99 -17.52 0.98 -9.06
N VAL A 100 -16.93 -0.09 -8.53
CA VAL A 100 -16.49 -0.16 -7.13
C VAL A 100 -15.36 0.83 -6.88
N VAL A 101 -14.38 0.88 -7.80
CA VAL A 101 -13.25 1.82 -7.74
C VAL A 101 -13.74 3.27 -7.75
N VAL A 102 -14.64 3.60 -8.68
CA VAL A 102 -15.24 4.95 -8.78
C VAL A 102 -16.00 5.30 -7.50
N THR A 103 -16.75 4.36 -6.93
CA THR A 103 -17.49 4.58 -5.68
C THR A 103 -16.57 4.84 -4.48
N LEU A 104 -15.42 4.15 -4.43
CA LEU A 104 -14.40 4.36 -3.38
C LEU A 104 -13.73 5.73 -3.52
N LEU A 105 -13.34 6.11 -4.74
CA LEU A 105 -12.63 7.36 -5.02
C LEU A 105 -13.55 8.59 -5.00
N GLY A 106 -14.79 8.46 -5.45
CA GLY A 106 -15.70 9.60 -5.61
C GLY A 106 -16.23 10.21 -4.31
N LYS A 107 -16.04 9.52 -3.16
CA LYS A 107 -16.60 9.95 -1.87
C LYS A 107 -15.58 10.51 -0.88
N GLN A 108 -14.30 10.27 -1.07
CA GLN A 108 -13.23 10.61 -0.11
C GLN A 108 -11.95 10.94 -0.89
N GLY A 109 -11.16 11.89 -0.40
CA GLY A 109 -9.90 12.30 -1.05
C GLY A 109 -8.84 11.18 -1.15
N PRO A 110 -7.73 11.44 -1.86
CA PRO A 110 -6.63 10.48 -2.02
C PRO A 110 -6.07 10.01 -0.66
N GLY A 111 -5.59 8.77 -0.59
CA GLY A 111 -4.91 8.22 0.58
C GLY A 111 -5.78 7.54 1.64
N LYS A 112 -7.11 7.51 1.46
CA LYS A 112 -8.01 6.80 2.39
C LYS A 112 -8.21 5.32 2.04
N TYR A 113 -8.28 5.02 0.75
CA TYR A 113 -8.46 3.66 0.24
C TYR A 113 -7.39 3.38 -0.80
N LEU A 114 -6.76 2.21 -0.70
CA LEU A 114 -5.84 1.69 -1.70
C LEU A 114 -6.30 0.31 -2.14
N VAL A 115 -6.36 0.08 -3.44
CA VAL A 115 -6.77 -1.19 -4.03
C VAL A 115 -5.61 -1.75 -4.84
N VAL A 116 -5.33 -3.04 -4.61
CA VAL A 116 -4.23 -3.80 -5.18
C VAL A 116 -4.69 -5.20 -5.59
#